data_AF-A0A9N9LMG6-F1
#
_entry.id   AF-A0A9N9LMG6-F1
#
_cell.length_a   1.000
_cell.length_b   1.000
_cell.length_c   1.000
_cell.angle_alpha   90.00
_cell.angle_beta   90.00
_cell.angle_gamma   90.00
#
_symmetry.space_group_name_H-M   'P 1'
#
loop_
_entity.id
_entity.type
_entity.pdbx_description
1 polymer ?
#
loop_
_entity_poly.entity_id
_entity_poly.type
_entity_poly.pdbx_seq_one_letter_code
_entity_poly.pdbx_strand_id
1 'polypeptide(L)'
;MDRGKSNIFIPQVVVNGLACGTGGGTDDVTACRICKSMSCDIIVDTDDVELWVDSDLPQAERACDVVFVGCDPTPKIVKVEKGTIKGRKIEHRHVVWNEKKIGELTGINLTLPLPEVVLKGGHFGTEMVAIVQARLEGPMVASQRV
;
A
#
# COMPACT_ATOMS: atom_id res chain seq x y z
N MET A 1 21.22 14.77 9.97
CA MET A 1 21.02 13.29 10.02
C MET A 1 20.52 12.96 11.40
N ASP A 2 19.20 12.83 11.56
CA ASP A 2 18.57 12.49 12.84
C ASP A 2 17.97 11.09 12.69
N ARG A 3 18.58 10.11 13.36
CA ARG A 3 18.12 8.72 13.38
C ARG A 3 17.20 8.50 14.58
N GLY A 4 15.92 8.25 14.30
CA GLY A 4 15.16 7.20 14.99
C GLY A 4 14.71 7.46 16.42
N LYS A 5 13.74 8.37 16.61
CA LYS A 5 12.61 8.04 17.51
C LYS A 5 11.47 7.56 16.61
N SER A 6 11.12 6.28 16.73
CA SER A 6 9.96 5.71 16.05
C SER A 6 8.70 6.42 16.57
N ASN A 7 8.22 7.42 15.81
CA ASN A 7 6.94 8.09 16.06
C ASN A 7 5.78 7.19 15.61
N ILE A 8 5.77 5.96 16.14
CA ILE A 8 4.71 4.98 15.90
C ILE A 8 3.66 5.23 16.97
N PHE A 9 2.48 5.63 16.53
CA PHE A 9 1.32 5.81 17.39
C PHE A 9 0.09 5.24 16.67
N ILE A 10 -1.00 5.03 17.40
CA ILE A 10 -2.25 4.52 16.83
C ILE A 10 -3.38 5.41 17.38
N PRO A 11 -4.32 5.88 16.55
CA PRO A 11 -4.42 5.65 15.10
C PRO A 11 -3.47 6.54 14.28
N GLN A 12 -2.71 5.93 13.38
CA GLN A 12 -1.80 6.60 12.45
C GLN A 12 -2.24 6.32 11.02
N VAL A 13 -2.24 7.34 10.18
CA VAL A 13 -2.49 7.23 8.74
C VAL A 13 -1.25 7.66 8.00
N VAL A 14 -0.80 6.84 7.05
CA VAL A 14 0.33 7.14 6.16
C VAL A 14 -0.18 7.31 4.74
N VAL A 15 0.11 8.45 4.12
CA VAL A 15 -0.29 8.75 2.73
C VAL A 15 0.94 8.74 1.85
N ASN A 16 0.89 7.92 0.80
CA ASN A 16 1.94 7.76 -0.20
C ASN A 16 3.34 7.46 0.38
N GLY A 17 3.43 6.89 1.57
CA GLY A 17 4.71 6.64 2.25
C GLY A 17 5.47 7.90 2.70
N LEU A 18 4.82 9.07 2.67
CA LEU A 18 5.45 10.38 2.88
C LEU A 18 4.94 11.09 4.13
N ALA A 19 3.62 11.26 4.20
CA ALA A 19 2.99 12.08 5.21
C ALA A 19 2.24 11.21 6.21
N CYS A 20 2.31 11.59 7.47
CA CYS A 20 1.70 10.88 8.59
C CYS A 20 0.73 11.81 9.32
N GLY A 21 -0.53 11.37 9.46
CA GLY A 21 -1.58 12.08 10.20
C GLY A 21 -2.22 11.21 11.28
N THR A 22 -3.15 11.79 12.04
CA THR A 22 -3.95 11.03 13.00
C THR A 22 -5.15 10.44 12.26
N GLY A 23 -5.46 9.16 12.47
CA GLY A 23 -6.59 8.49 11.80
C GLY A 23 -7.98 8.88 12.31
N GLY A 24 -8.14 10.10 12.83
CA GLY A 24 -9.35 10.58 13.50
C GLY A 24 -10.31 11.37 12.61
N GLY A 25 -9.88 11.84 11.44
CA GLY A 25 -10.69 12.68 10.55
C GLY A 25 -10.22 12.71 9.09
N THR A 26 -11.11 13.12 8.19
CA THR A 26 -10.86 13.22 6.74
C THR A 26 -9.91 14.36 6.37
N ASP A 27 -9.83 15.38 7.22
CA ASP A 27 -9.04 16.58 6.97
C ASP A 27 -7.54 16.30 7.02
N ASP A 28 -7.12 15.42 7.93
CA ASP A 28 -5.74 14.96 8.08
C ASP A 28 -5.28 14.17 6.83
N VAL A 29 -6.17 13.36 6.24
CA VAL A 29 -5.90 12.62 5.00
C VAL A 29 -5.76 13.58 3.82
N THR A 30 -6.63 14.59 3.74
CA THR A 30 -6.65 15.55 2.63
C THR A 30 -5.40 16.43 2.62
N ALA A 31 -4.94 16.88 3.78
CA ALA A 31 -3.69 17.63 3.92
C ALA A 31 -2.47 16.80 3.45
N CYS A 32 -2.48 15.49 3.71
CA CYS A 32 -1.42 14.58 3.31
C CYS A 32 -1.44 14.22 1.80
N ARG A 33 -2.59 14.35 1.10
CA ARG A 33 -2.71 14.10 -0.35
C ARG A 33 -1.99 15.14 -1.22
N ILE A 34 -1.65 16.30 -0.65
CA ILE A 34 -0.95 17.38 -1.38
C ILE A 34 0.54 17.03 -1.60
N CYS A 35 1.06 16.01 -0.90
CA CYS A 35 2.40 15.49 -1.11
C CYS A 35 2.48 14.72 -2.44
N LYS A 36 2.94 15.38 -3.50
CA LYS A 36 3.35 14.71 -4.75
C LYS A 36 4.50 13.74 -4.45
N SER A 37 4.32 12.48 -4.84
CA SER A 37 5.23 11.39 -4.46
C SER A 37 6.48 11.29 -5.32
N MET A 38 6.50 11.78 -6.55
CA MET A 38 7.69 12.04 -7.39
C MET A 38 7.26 12.84 -8.63
N SER A 39 8.21 13.32 -9.44
CA SER A 39 7.95 14.00 -10.72
C SER A 39 7.89 13.04 -11.91
N CYS A 40 7.80 11.73 -11.68
CA CYS A 40 7.69 10.70 -12.70
C CYS A 40 6.25 10.19 -12.82
N ASP A 41 5.88 9.81 -14.03
CA ASP A 41 4.62 9.17 -14.35
C ASP A 41 4.86 7.66 -14.42
N ILE A 42 4.30 6.94 -13.45
CA ILE A 42 4.31 5.47 -13.41
C ILE A 42 2.88 4.99 -13.62
N ILE A 43 2.70 4.18 -14.66
CA ILE A 43 1.44 3.53 -15.00
C ILE A 43 1.54 2.10 -14.54
N VAL A 44 0.53 1.65 -13.78
CA VAL A 44 0.40 0.27 -13.34
C VAL A 44 -0.93 -0.24 -13.86
N ASP A 45 -0.90 -1.30 -14.65
CA ASP A 45 -2.07 -1.96 -15.18
C ASP A 45 -2.00 -3.46 -14.92
N THR A 46 -3.14 -4.13 -14.96
CA THR A 46 -3.24 -5.56 -14.69
C THR A 46 -4.28 -6.19 -15.59
N ASP A 47 -4.00 -7.41 -16.04
CA ASP A 47 -4.99 -8.31 -16.61
C ASP A 47 -5.24 -9.50 -15.67
N ASP A 48 -5.84 -10.58 -16.18
CA ASP A 48 -6.17 -11.77 -15.38
C ASP A 48 -4.92 -12.56 -14.92
N VAL A 49 -3.74 -12.30 -15.50
CA VAL A 49 -2.54 -13.13 -15.31
C VAL A 49 -1.27 -12.36 -14.97
N GLU A 50 -1.17 -11.10 -15.39
CA GLU A 50 0.04 -10.29 -15.35
C GLU A 50 -0.24 -8.87 -14.84
N LEU A 51 0.79 -8.33 -14.20
CA LEU A 51 0.90 -6.93 -13.83
C LEU A 51 1.91 -6.26 -14.77
N TRP A 52 1.52 -5.15 -15.38
CA TRP A 52 2.37 -4.33 -16.22
C TRP A 52 2.65 -3.00 -15.54
N VAL A 53 3.93 -2.62 -15.50
CA VAL A 53 4.39 -1.35 -14.97
C VAL A 53 5.16 -0.65 -16.09
N ASP A 54 4.74 0.56 -16.44
CA ASP A 54 5.42 1.46 -17.37
C ASP A 54 5.79 2.75 -16.64
N SER A 55 6.92 3.35 -16.99
CA SER A 55 7.56 4.40 -16.24
C SER A 55 8.41 5.28 -17.14
N ASP A 56 8.26 6.59 -17.01
CA ASP A 56 9.14 7.58 -17.64
C ASP A 56 10.42 7.88 -16.82
N LEU A 57 10.65 7.14 -15.72
CA LEU A 57 11.84 7.29 -14.88
C LEU A 57 13.11 7.32 -15.73
N PRO A 58 13.94 8.38 -15.60
CA PRO A 58 15.27 8.39 -16.18
C PRO A 58 16.03 7.16 -15.69
N GLN A 59 16.80 6.48 -16.55
CA GLN A 59 17.54 5.27 -16.19
C GLN A 59 18.52 5.46 -14.99
N ALA A 60 18.86 6.71 -14.68
CA ALA A 60 19.69 7.10 -13.53
C ALA A 60 18.89 7.29 -12.22
N GLU A 61 17.56 7.36 -12.30
CA GLU A 61 16.65 7.42 -11.16
C GLU A 61 16.28 6.00 -10.69
N ARG A 62 16.12 5.89 -9.38
CA ARG A 62 16.33 4.64 -8.63
C ARG A 62 15.28 3.59 -8.95
N ALA A 63 15.72 2.33 -8.86
CA ALA A 63 14.84 1.18 -8.93
C ALA A 63 13.71 1.25 -7.88
N CYS A 64 12.51 0.84 -8.29
CA CYS A 64 11.32 0.79 -7.44
C CYS A 64 10.96 -0.65 -7.10
N ASP A 65 10.55 -0.90 -5.86
CA ASP A 65 10.01 -2.19 -5.44
C ASP A 65 8.55 -2.29 -5.86
N VAL A 66 8.16 -3.44 -6.41
CA VAL A 66 6.75 -3.77 -6.67
C VAL A 66 6.29 -4.72 -5.57
N VAL A 67 5.38 -4.22 -4.75
CA VAL A 67 4.87 -4.89 -3.56
C VAL A 67 3.41 -5.24 -3.77
N PHE A 68 3.05 -6.44 -3.35
CA PHE A 68 1.70 -6.97 -3.42
C PHE A 68 1.11 -7.05 -2.02
N VAL A 69 -0.05 -6.42 -1.81
CA VAL A 69 -0.73 -6.36 -0.53
C VAL A 69 -2.10 -7.02 -0.64
N GLY A 70 -2.32 -8.05 0.16
CA GLY A 70 -3.64 -8.68 0.30
C GLY A 70 -4.40 -8.10 1.49
N CYS A 71 -5.65 -7.72 1.25
CA CYS A 71 -6.55 -7.22 2.29
C CYS A 71 -7.90 -7.93 2.26
N ASP A 72 -8.53 -8.07 3.43
CA ASP A 72 -9.90 -8.56 3.54
C ASP A 72 -10.86 -7.36 3.50
N PRO A 73 -11.67 -7.20 2.44
CA PRO A 73 -12.62 -6.09 2.33
C PRO A 73 -13.82 -6.26 3.25
N THR A 74 -14.07 -7.48 3.75
CA THR A 74 -15.26 -7.80 4.52
C THR A 74 -15.21 -7.12 5.89
N PRO A 75 -16.26 -6.37 6.29
CA PRO A 75 -16.31 -5.76 7.61
C PRO A 75 -16.18 -6.80 8.73
N LYS A 76 -15.18 -6.65 9.59
CA LYS A 76 -14.98 -7.50 10.78
C LYS A 76 -15.30 -6.71 12.03
N ILE A 77 -16.30 -7.17 12.77
CA ILE A 77 -16.68 -6.56 14.05
C ILE A 77 -15.88 -7.23 15.18
N VAL A 78 -14.97 -6.48 15.78
CA VAL A 78 -14.18 -6.94 16.93
C VAL A 78 -14.76 -6.33 18.21
N LYS A 79 -15.08 -7.18 19.17
CA LYS A 79 -15.48 -6.74 20.51
C LYS A 79 -14.23 -6.46 21.33
N VAL A 80 -14.14 -5.26 21.90
CA VAL A 80 -13.01 -4.91 22.77
C VAL A 80 -13.18 -5.59 24.13
N GLU A 81 -12.23 -6.45 24.48
CA GLU A 81 -12.29 -7.23 25.72
C GLU A 81 -11.72 -6.51 26.95
N LYS A 82 -10.78 -5.56 26.73
CA LYS A 82 -10.01 -4.89 27.79
C LYS A 82 -9.78 -3.41 27.47
N GLY A 83 -9.56 -2.60 28.52
CA GLY A 83 -9.24 -1.17 28.42
C GLY A 83 -10.45 -0.23 28.56
N THR A 84 -10.20 1.08 28.42
CA THR A 84 -11.18 2.17 28.64
C THR A 84 -12.42 2.06 27.76
N ILE A 85 -12.31 1.41 26.60
CA ILE A 85 -13.40 1.21 25.64
C ILE A 85 -13.94 -0.23 25.64
N LYS A 86 -13.70 -1.00 26.71
CA LYS A 86 -14.20 -2.38 26.86
C LYS A 86 -15.71 -2.48 26.59
N GLY A 87 -16.10 -3.54 25.89
CA GLY A 87 -17.49 -3.83 25.55
C GLY A 87 -17.98 -3.15 24.27
N ARG A 88 -17.24 -2.16 23.75
CA ARG A 88 -17.54 -1.57 22.43
C ARG A 88 -17.21 -2.57 21.32
N LYS A 89 -17.98 -2.47 20.23
CA LYS A 89 -17.76 -3.21 18.98
C LYS A 89 -17.16 -2.24 17.97
N ILE A 90 -15.99 -2.58 17.44
CA ILE A 90 -15.28 -1.78 16.44
C ILE A 90 -15.32 -2.55 15.13
N GLU A 91 -15.73 -1.88 14.07
CA GLU A 91 -15.70 -2.42 12.72
C GLU A 91 -14.35 -2.13 12.06
N HIS A 92 -13.74 -3.16 11.49
CA HIS A 92 -12.52 -3.07 10.69
C HIS A 92 -12.85 -3.42 9.23
N ARG A 93 -12.24 -2.71 8.28
CA ARG A 93 -12.33 -2.97 6.83
C ARG A 93 -10.94 -2.91 6.20
N HIS A 94 -10.77 -3.59 5.08
CA HIS A 94 -9.48 -3.70 4.35
C HIS A 94 -8.34 -4.13 5.27
N VAL A 95 -8.57 -5.16 6.08
CA VAL A 95 -7.55 -5.66 7.02
C VAL A 95 -6.48 -6.37 6.22
N VAL A 96 -5.27 -5.81 6.22
CA VAL A 96 -4.10 -6.42 5.57
C VAL A 96 -3.76 -7.72 6.28
N TRP A 97 -3.58 -8.79 5.51
CA TRP A 97 -3.24 -10.12 6.01
C TRP A 97 -1.93 -10.66 5.43
N ASN A 98 -1.46 -10.10 4.31
CA ASN A 98 -0.19 -10.46 3.70
C ASN A 98 0.37 -9.29 2.87
N GLU A 99 1.69 -9.22 2.83
CA GLU A 99 2.46 -8.29 2.02
C GLU A 99 3.68 -9.03 1.48
N LYS A 100 3.94 -8.90 0.17
CA LYS A 100 5.07 -9.56 -0.48
C LYS A 100 5.63 -8.71 -1.61
N LYS A 101 6.94 -8.47 -1.61
CA LYS A 101 7.65 -7.97 -2.80
C LYS A 101 7.60 -9.02 -3.91
N ILE A 102 7.08 -8.64 -5.08
CA ILE A 102 6.91 -9.52 -6.24
C ILE A 102 7.86 -9.21 -7.39
N GLY A 103 8.46 -8.02 -7.38
CA GLY A 103 9.45 -7.65 -8.38
C GLY A 103 10.10 -6.32 -8.08
N GLU A 104 10.92 -5.88 -9.03
CA GLU A 104 11.64 -4.63 -8.95
C GLU A 104 11.68 -4.00 -10.35
N LEU A 105 11.22 -2.77 -10.46
CA LEU A 105 11.29 -1.98 -11.68
C LEU A 105 12.68 -1.35 -11.77
N THR A 106 13.47 -1.82 -12.74
CA THR A 106 14.77 -1.26 -13.11
C THR A 106 14.71 -0.76 -14.57
N GLY A 107 14.45 0.54 -14.75
CA GLY A 107 14.33 1.15 -16.08
C GLY A 107 12.89 1.56 -16.39
N ILE A 108 12.46 1.32 -17.63
CA ILE A 108 11.27 1.95 -18.22
C ILE A 108 10.03 1.06 -18.05
N ASN A 109 10.17 -0.27 -18.10
CA ASN A 109 9.03 -1.17 -17.96
C ASN A 109 9.34 -2.45 -17.17
N LEU A 110 8.29 -3.07 -16.67
CA LEU A 110 8.33 -4.34 -15.97
C LEU A 110 7.01 -5.10 -16.17
N THR A 111 7.11 -6.36 -16.56
CA THR A 111 5.98 -7.30 -16.59
C THR A 111 6.23 -8.38 -15.54
N LEU A 112 5.26 -8.61 -14.65
CA LEU A 112 5.35 -9.64 -13.62
C LEU A 112 4.12 -10.55 -13.69
N PRO A 113 4.28 -11.87 -13.53
CA PRO A 113 3.14 -12.74 -13.30
C PRO A 113 2.49 -12.40 -11.96
N LEU A 114 1.16 -12.41 -11.92
CA LEU A 114 0.43 -12.25 -10.67
C LEU A 114 0.72 -13.46 -9.74
N PRO A 115 0.82 -13.23 -8.41
CA PRO A 115 0.99 -14.33 -7.48
C PRO A 115 -0.12 -15.38 -7.62
N GLU A 116 0.20 -16.67 -7.48
CA GLU A 116 -0.78 -17.77 -7.64
C GLU A 116 -2.05 -17.59 -6.79
N VAL A 117 -1.93 -16.95 -5.63
CA VAL A 117 -3.08 -16.66 -4.76
C VAL A 117 -4.12 -15.78 -5.45
N VAL A 118 -3.70 -14.88 -6.34
CA VAL A 118 -4.57 -14.03 -7.15
C VAL A 118 -5.22 -14.86 -8.25
N LEU A 119 -4.40 -15.61 -8.99
CA LEU A 119 -4.84 -16.44 -10.12
C LEU A 119 -5.88 -17.50 -9.70
N LYS A 120 -5.84 -17.95 -8.44
CA LYS A 120 -6.78 -18.92 -7.86
C LYS A 120 -8.05 -18.26 -7.27
N GLY A 121 -8.28 -16.98 -7.52
CA GLY A 121 -9.46 -16.25 -7.04
C GLY A 121 -9.31 -15.63 -5.64
N GLY A 122 -8.07 -15.35 -5.22
CA GLY A 122 -7.77 -14.80 -3.91
C GLY A 122 -7.87 -15.81 -2.77
N HIS A 123 -7.67 -15.34 -1.55
CA HIS A 123 -8.04 -16.09 -0.34
C HIS A 123 -9.43 -15.61 0.06
N PHE A 124 -10.49 -16.39 -0.13
CA PHE A 124 -11.81 -16.11 0.47
C PHE A 124 -12.36 -14.68 0.26
N GLY A 125 -12.36 -14.16 -0.97
CA GLY A 125 -12.91 -12.83 -1.26
C GLY A 125 -12.02 -11.65 -0.82
N THR A 126 -10.72 -11.89 -0.67
CA THR A 126 -9.74 -10.82 -0.43
C THR A 126 -9.54 -9.93 -1.65
N GLU A 127 -9.41 -8.63 -1.41
CA GLU A 127 -8.94 -7.66 -2.38
C GLU A 127 -7.41 -7.63 -2.38
N MET A 128 -6.84 -7.27 -3.53
CA MET A 128 -5.41 -7.20 -3.71
C MET A 128 -5.02 -5.85 -4.30
N VAL A 129 -3.88 -5.34 -3.85
CA VAL A 129 -3.34 -4.07 -4.34
C VAL A 129 -1.86 -4.26 -4.67
N ALA A 130 -1.50 -3.97 -5.91
CA ALA A 130 -0.12 -3.77 -6.30
C ALA A 130 0.29 -2.34 -5.97
N ILE A 131 1.45 -2.18 -5.33
CA ILE A 131 2.02 -0.90 -4.94
C ILE A 131 3.42 -0.83 -5.57
N VAL A 132 3.69 0.25 -6.29
CA VAL A 132 5.04 0.59 -6.72
C VAL A 132 5.59 1.59 -5.73
N GLN A 133 6.70 1.25 -5.09
CA GLN A 133 7.29 2.01 -4.01
C GLN A 133 8.77 2.25 -4.27
N ALA A 134 9.26 3.45 -3.98
CA ALA A 134 10.71 3.69 -3.98
C ALA A 134 11.40 2.76 -2.95
N ARG A 135 12.61 2.28 -3.29
CA ARG A 135 13.39 1.38 -2.41
C ARG A 135 13.54 1.91 -0.98
N LEU A 136 13.76 0.97 -0.05
CA LEU A 136 13.93 1.22 1.39
C LEU A 136 12.66 1.79 2.06
N GLU A 137 11.50 1.23 1.71
CA GLU A 137 10.19 1.67 2.23
C GLU A 137 9.93 3.16 1.96
N GLY A 138 10.38 3.64 0.79
CA GLY A 138 10.24 5.03 0.39
C GLY A 138 8.82 5.40 -0.04
N PRO A 139 8.64 6.53 -0.74
CA PRO A 139 7.33 6.96 -1.21
C PRO A 139 6.66 5.93 -2.11
N MET A 140 5.34 5.77 -1.96
CA MET A 140 4.51 5.04 -2.92
C MET A 140 4.25 5.96 -4.11
N VAL A 141 4.61 5.50 -5.30
CA VAL A 141 4.59 6.29 -6.54
C VAL A 141 3.42 5.90 -7.45
N ALA A 142 2.98 4.65 -7.38
CA ALA A 142 1.77 4.20 -8.05
C ALA A 142 1.12 3.04 -7.28
N SER A 143 -0.15 2.80 -7.53
CA SER A 143 -0.86 1.64 -7.00
C SER A 143 -1.99 1.23 -7.93
N GLN A 144 -2.23 -0.07 -8.06
CA GLN A 144 -3.32 -0.62 -8.83
C GLN A 144 -4.06 -1.67 -8.01
N ARG A 145 -5.40 -1.61 -8.04
CA ARG A 145 -6.23 -2.68 -7.49
C ARG A 145 -6.27 -3.81 -8.52
N VAL A 146 -6.03 -5.03 -8.06
CA VAL A 146 -6.04 -6.25 -8.85
C VAL A 146 -7.33 -7.03 -8.58
#